data_AF-A0A1L5NXE0-F1
#
_entry.id   AF-A0A1L5NXE0-F1
#
_cell.length_a   1.000
_cell.length_b   1.000
_cell.length_c   1.000
_cell.angle_alpha   90.00
_cell.angle_beta   90.00
_cell.angle_gamma   90.00
#
_symmetry.space_group_name_H-M   'P 1'
#
loop_
_entity.id
_entity.type
_entity.pdbx_description
1 polymer ?
#
loop_
_entity_poly.entity_id
_entity_poly.type
_entity_poly.pdbx_seq_one_letter_code
_entity_poly.pdbx_strand_id
1 'polypeptide(L)'
;MFLAIGLIATLSIKTFVAASVLRPNNEEIASAAGATLAGQGYQVAGLSSFSGRVALLAGQESCIMYFVPVSEQGWHQETVRKGLVDEQKLWFLFRGKLYADDQPRWPPLLGFYVSLALAYTGLGPGFEPVYAVVASRECDMAKVDWQAFKALPYRKESLFTLGEAEDF
;
A
#
# COMPACT_ATOMS: atom_id res chain seq x y z
N MET A 1 -19.92 -33.93 -25.31
CA MET A 1 -20.26 -32.60 -25.85
C MET A 1 -20.46 -31.55 -24.74
N PHE A 2 -21.28 -31.79 -23.71
CA PHE A 2 -21.51 -30.83 -22.60
C PHE A 2 -20.24 -30.39 -21.84
N LEU A 3 -19.27 -31.30 -21.67
CA LEU A 3 -18.01 -31.02 -20.95
C LEU A 3 -17.11 -30.00 -21.68
N ALA A 4 -17.07 -30.05 -23.02
CA ALA A 4 -16.30 -29.11 -23.82
C ALA A 4 -16.91 -27.70 -23.80
N ILE A 5 -18.24 -27.60 -23.81
CA ILE A 5 -18.97 -26.31 -23.74
C ILE A 5 -18.74 -25.65 -22.38
N GLY A 6 -18.78 -26.40 -21.28
CA GLY A 6 -18.50 -25.88 -19.95
C GLY A 6 -17.06 -25.37 -19.79
N LEU A 7 -16.09 -26.09 -20.36
CA LEU A 7 -14.68 -25.68 -20.35
C LEU A 7 -14.46 -24.39 -21.15
N ILE A 8 -15.06 -24.28 -22.34
CA ILE A 8 -14.96 -23.08 -23.17
C ILE A 8 -15.61 -21.88 -22.46
N ALA A 9 -16.81 -22.05 -21.89
CA ALA A 9 -17.49 -20.97 -21.18
C ALA A 9 -16.68 -20.46 -19.97
N THR A 10 -16.11 -21.37 -19.17
CA THR A 10 -15.28 -20.99 -18.01
C THR A 10 -13.96 -20.34 -18.41
N LEU A 11 -13.33 -20.80 -19.50
CA LEU A 11 -12.12 -20.18 -20.05
C LEU A 11 -12.39 -18.80 -20.63
N SER A 12 -13.48 -18.61 -21.38
CA SER A 12 -13.85 -17.31 -21.96
C SER A 12 -14.16 -16.26 -20.90
N ILE A 13 -14.80 -16.64 -19.79
CA ILE A 13 -15.01 -15.72 -18.65
C ILE A 13 -13.65 -15.34 -18.04
N LYS A 14 -12.73 -16.29 -17.92
CA LYS A 14 -11.39 -16.04 -17.36
C LYS A 14 -10.53 -15.14 -18.26
N THR A 15 -10.71 -15.21 -19.58
CA THR A 15 -9.98 -14.35 -20.53
C THR A 15 -10.61 -12.97 -20.70
N PHE A 16 -11.94 -12.84 -20.59
CA PHE A 16 -12.59 -11.51 -20.67
C PHE A 16 -12.35 -10.65 -19.43
N VAL A 17 -12.12 -11.29 -18.27
CA VAL A 17 -11.74 -10.62 -17.01
C VAL A 17 -10.21 -10.40 -16.92
N ALA A 18 -9.46 -10.70 -17.98
CA ALA A 18 -7.99 -10.57 -17.98
C ALA A 18 -7.47 -9.12 -18.04
N ALA A 19 -8.31 -8.10 -17.82
CA ALA A 19 -7.79 -6.79 -17.45
C ALA A 19 -7.05 -6.94 -16.11
N SER A 20 -5.72 -6.92 -16.17
CA SER A 20 -4.85 -7.03 -15.01
C SER A 20 -5.10 -5.80 -14.12
N VAL A 21 -5.84 -6.00 -13.04
CA VAL A 21 -5.94 -5.01 -11.96
C VAL A 21 -4.63 -5.09 -11.19
N LEU A 22 -3.78 -4.10 -11.39
CA LEU A 22 -2.47 -4.02 -10.75
C LEU A 22 -2.55 -3.15 -9.50
N ARG A 23 -2.05 -3.71 -8.40
CA ARG A 23 -1.83 -2.95 -7.17
C ARG A 23 -0.75 -1.89 -7.42
N PRO A 24 -0.85 -0.72 -6.77
CA PRO A 24 0.29 0.16 -6.62
C PRO A 24 1.51 -0.59 -6.06
N ASN A 25 2.69 -0.30 -6.59
CA ASN A 25 3.94 -0.81 -6.06
C ASN A 25 4.31 -0.07 -4.76
N ASN A 26 5.34 -0.56 -4.05
CA ASN A 26 5.70 0.03 -2.75
C ASN A 26 6.23 1.48 -2.88
N GLU A 27 6.86 1.84 -4.00
CA GLU A 27 7.37 3.20 -4.23
C GLU A 27 6.22 4.19 -4.44
N GLU A 28 5.20 3.79 -5.20
CA GLU A 28 3.96 4.56 -5.39
C GLU A 28 3.22 4.75 -4.05
N ILE A 29 3.12 3.69 -3.24
CA ILE A 29 2.47 3.74 -1.91
C ILE A 29 3.23 4.67 -0.96
N ALA A 30 4.56 4.58 -0.92
CA ALA A 30 5.42 5.42 -0.10
C ALA A 30 5.38 6.89 -0.56
N SER A 31 5.43 7.14 -1.86
CA SER A 31 5.38 8.49 -2.43
C SER A 31 4.06 9.20 -2.14
N ALA A 32 2.93 8.48 -2.17
CA ALA A 32 1.63 9.04 -1.83
C ALA A 32 1.53 9.43 -0.34
N ALA A 33 2.16 8.67 0.56
CA ALA A 33 2.31 9.08 1.95
C ALA A 33 3.13 10.38 2.06
N GLY A 34 4.16 10.53 1.24
CA GLY A 34 4.98 11.75 1.20
C GLY A 34 4.19 12.99 0.80
N ALA A 35 3.37 12.91 -0.25
CA ALA A 35 2.49 14.01 -0.63
C ALA A 35 1.52 14.39 0.52
N THR A 36 0.99 13.40 1.22
CA THR A 36 0.08 13.60 2.37
C THR A 36 0.79 14.30 3.54
N LEU A 37 2.00 13.84 3.89
CA LEU A 37 2.80 14.40 4.99
C LEU A 37 3.31 15.81 4.67
N ALA A 38 3.74 16.06 3.44
CA ALA A 38 4.15 17.39 2.99
C ALA A 38 3.00 18.40 3.13
N GLY A 39 1.77 17.99 2.80
CA GLY A 39 0.56 18.80 3.02
C GLY A 39 0.26 19.11 4.50
N GLN A 40 0.85 18.36 5.43
CA GLN A 40 0.76 18.57 6.89
C GLN A 40 1.97 19.30 7.48
N GLY A 41 2.90 19.78 6.64
CA GLY A 41 4.06 20.55 7.08
C GLY A 41 5.29 19.73 7.47
N TYR A 42 5.30 18.43 7.15
CA TYR A 42 6.51 17.60 7.27
C TYR A 42 7.46 17.84 6.09
N GLN A 43 8.76 17.86 6.38
CA GLN A 43 9.80 17.84 5.36
C GLN A 43 10.01 16.39 4.90
N VAL A 44 9.74 16.13 3.62
CA VAL A 44 9.89 14.80 3.03
C VAL A 44 11.26 14.69 2.37
N ALA A 45 12.13 13.84 2.92
CA ALA A 45 13.47 13.61 2.39
C ALA A 45 13.48 12.70 1.14
N GLY A 46 12.35 12.04 0.86
CA GLY A 46 12.15 11.17 -0.30
C GLY A 46 12.11 9.68 0.07
N LEU A 47 12.27 8.85 -0.96
CA LEU A 47 12.35 7.40 -0.78
C LEU A 47 13.71 7.01 -0.19
N SER A 48 13.67 6.04 0.72
CA SER A 48 14.80 5.50 1.46
C SER A 48 14.58 3.99 1.65
N SER A 49 15.36 3.38 2.53
CA SER A 49 15.12 2.00 2.97
C SER A 49 15.07 1.89 4.49
N PHE A 50 14.18 1.04 4.98
CA PHE A 50 14.12 0.63 6.39
C PHE A 50 14.01 -0.89 6.45
N SER A 51 14.92 -1.55 7.18
CA SER A 51 15.03 -3.02 7.22
C SER A 51 15.06 -3.69 5.83
N GLY A 52 15.76 -3.08 4.86
CA GLY A 52 15.85 -3.61 3.49
C GLY A 52 14.55 -3.48 2.68
N ARG A 53 13.60 -2.67 3.12
CA ARG A 53 12.34 -2.40 2.41
C ARG A 53 12.29 -0.94 1.98
N VAL A 54 11.59 -0.66 0.88
CA VAL A 54 11.25 0.70 0.47
C VAL A 54 10.54 1.40 1.64
N ALA A 55 11.02 2.58 1.98
CA ALA A 55 10.45 3.44 3.00
C ALA A 55 10.41 4.87 2.49
N LEU A 56 9.50 5.68 3.00
CA LEU A 56 9.59 7.13 2.87
C LEU A 56 10.14 7.71 4.17
N LEU A 57 11.16 8.56 4.08
CA LEU A 57 11.68 9.32 5.22
C LEU A 57 11.07 10.72 5.24
N ALA A 58 10.47 11.08 6.37
CA ALA A 58 9.93 12.41 6.62
C ALA A 58 10.30 12.89 8.04
N GLY A 59 10.38 14.20 8.23
CA GLY A 59 10.66 14.77 9.55
C GLY A 59 10.07 16.16 9.74
N GLN A 60 9.92 16.55 11.00
CA GLN A 60 9.47 17.89 11.40
C GLN A 60 10.12 18.21 12.75
N GLU A 61 10.92 19.27 12.80
CA GLU A 61 11.72 19.63 13.98
C GLU A 61 12.60 18.46 14.46
N SER A 62 12.37 17.94 15.66
CA SER A 62 13.07 16.77 16.23
C SER A 62 12.38 15.44 15.95
N CYS A 63 11.19 15.44 15.32
CA CYS A 63 10.48 14.22 14.97
C CYS A 63 10.98 13.67 13.62
N ILE A 64 11.46 12.42 13.62
CA ILE A 64 11.85 11.68 12.41
C ILE A 64 10.95 10.45 12.27
N MET A 65 10.41 10.24 11.06
CA MET A 65 9.52 9.13 10.75
C MET A 65 9.91 8.40 9.47
N TYR A 66 9.82 7.08 9.50
CA TYR A 66 9.80 6.22 8.32
C TYR A 66 8.40 5.68 8.09
N PHE A 67 7.90 5.80 6.86
CA PHE A 67 6.67 5.16 6.40
C PHE A 67 7.04 4.00 5.49
N VAL A 68 6.85 2.78 5.98
CA VAL A 68 7.21 1.55 5.29
C VAL A 68 5.91 0.86 4.82
N PRO A 69 5.65 0.76 3.51
CA PRO A 69 4.54 -0.04 3.00
C PRO A 69 4.71 -1.51 3.42
N VAL A 70 3.72 -2.05 4.12
CA VAL A 70 3.71 -3.45 4.59
C VAL A 70 2.55 -4.23 3.98
N SER A 71 2.66 -5.56 4.03
CA SER A 71 1.64 -6.46 3.46
C SER A 71 0.44 -6.50 4.39
N GLU A 72 -0.75 -6.62 3.82
CA GLU A 72 -2.03 -6.66 4.55
C GLU A 72 -2.14 -7.91 5.45
N GLN A 73 -1.39 -8.96 5.12
CA GLN A 73 -1.29 -10.22 5.87
C GLN A 73 -0.38 -10.13 7.11
N GLY A 74 0.42 -9.07 7.24
CA GLY A 74 1.33 -8.87 8.37
C GLY A 74 2.68 -9.58 8.26
N TRP A 75 3.05 -10.09 7.08
CA TRP A 75 4.31 -10.82 6.89
C TRP A 75 5.57 -10.00 7.16
N HIS A 76 5.47 -8.66 7.07
CA HIS A 76 6.61 -7.76 7.25
C HIS A 76 6.73 -7.20 8.68
N GLN A 77 5.76 -7.46 9.56
CA GLN A 77 5.73 -6.90 10.92
C GLN A 77 7.03 -7.20 11.68
N GLU A 78 7.45 -8.46 11.68
CA GLU A 78 8.65 -8.87 12.43
C GLU A 78 9.94 -8.32 11.81
N THR A 79 10.01 -8.22 10.48
CA THR A 79 11.16 -7.62 9.79
C THR A 79 11.31 -6.14 10.11
N VAL A 80 10.20 -5.39 10.18
CA VAL A 80 10.24 -3.97 10.56
C VAL A 80 10.60 -3.85 12.04
N ARG A 81 9.98 -4.65 12.91
CA ARG A 81 10.25 -4.66 14.36
C ARG A 81 11.73 -4.92 14.68
N LYS A 82 12.37 -5.86 13.99
CA LYS A 82 13.79 -6.18 14.17
C LYS A 82 14.76 -5.09 13.71
N GLY A 83 14.31 -4.14 12.89
CA GLY A 83 15.14 -3.02 12.45
C GLY A 83 14.99 -1.75 13.27
N LEU A 84 14.13 -1.76 14.30
CA LEU A 84 14.03 -0.66 15.25
C LEU A 84 15.36 -0.49 15.98
N VAL A 85 15.79 0.75 16.12
CA VAL A 85 16.89 1.11 17.03
C VAL A 85 16.33 1.63 18.36
N ASP A 86 17.20 1.79 19.35
CA ASP A 86 16.83 2.37 20.64
C ASP A 86 16.13 3.72 20.42
N GLU A 87 15.11 4.00 21.24
CA GLU A 87 14.26 5.21 21.18
C GLU A 87 13.25 5.30 20.02
N GLN A 88 13.26 4.36 19.09
CA GLN A 88 12.19 4.27 18.09
C GLN A 88 10.96 3.53 18.62
N LYS A 89 9.81 3.92 18.08
CA LYS A 89 8.53 3.26 18.33
C LYS A 89 7.87 2.89 17.01
N LEU A 90 7.09 1.81 17.03
CA LEU A 90 6.43 1.24 15.87
C LEU A 90 4.91 1.34 16.01
N TRP A 91 4.28 1.91 14.98
CA TRP A 91 2.84 1.90 14.80
C TRP A 91 2.49 1.33 13.44
N PHE A 92 1.27 0.85 13.31
CA PHE A 92 0.68 0.46 12.03
C PHE A 92 -0.48 1.41 11.71
N LEU A 93 -0.46 2.01 10.53
CA LEU A 93 -1.51 2.88 10.04
C LEU A 93 -2.38 2.12 9.04
N PHE A 94 -3.68 2.08 9.28
CA PHE A 94 -4.67 1.57 8.34
C PHE A 94 -5.97 2.37 8.43
N ARG A 95 -6.47 2.89 7.30
CA ARG A 95 -7.71 3.70 7.22
C ARG A 95 -7.76 4.83 8.28
N GLY A 96 -6.66 5.55 8.41
CA GLY A 96 -6.51 6.65 9.36
C GLY A 96 -6.55 6.26 10.84
N LYS A 97 -6.39 4.98 11.17
CA LYS A 97 -6.24 4.49 12.54
C LYS A 97 -4.83 3.98 12.77
N LEU A 98 -4.24 4.39 13.88
CA LEU A 98 -2.96 3.86 14.37
C LEU A 98 -3.19 2.67 15.31
N TYR A 99 -2.37 1.65 15.15
CA TYR A 99 -2.31 0.46 16.00
C TYR A 99 -0.88 0.38 16.56
N ALA A 100 -0.74 0.41 17.88
CA ALA A 100 0.57 0.31 18.52
C ALA A 100 1.06 -1.14 18.50
N ASP A 101 2.35 -1.32 18.20
CA ASP A 101 3.12 -2.57 18.28
C ASP A 101 2.70 -3.73 17.36
N ASP A 102 1.41 -3.93 17.10
CA ASP A 102 0.87 -5.04 16.33
C ASP A 102 0.02 -4.60 15.15
N GLN A 103 0.26 -5.24 14.01
CA GLN A 103 -0.48 -4.95 12.79
C GLN A 103 -1.88 -5.58 12.84
N PRO A 104 -2.96 -4.83 12.54
CA PRO A 104 -4.27 -5.43 12.35
C PRO A 104 -4.23 -6.33 11.10
N ARG A 105 -4.63 -7.60 11.23
CA ARG A 105 -4.58 -8.57 10.11
C ARG A 105 -5.90 -8.68 9.37
N TRP A 106 -6.99 -8.88 10.11
CA TRP A 106 -8.31 -9.16 9.51
C TRP A 106 -8.89 -7.98 8.72
N PRO A 107 -8.93 -6.74 9.26
CA PRO A 107 -9.53 -5.62 8.53
C PRO A 107 -8.80 -5.28 7.23
N PRO A 108 -7.46 -5.17 7.18
CA PRO A 108 -6.75 -4.93 5.91
C PRO A 108 -6.90 -6.06 4.91
N LEU A 109 -6.82 -7.32 5.36
CA LEU A 109 -6.94 -8.47 4.48
C LEU A 109 -8.31 -8.55 3.80
N LEU A 110 -9.39 -8.39 4.58
CA LEU A 110 -10.75 -8.40 4.05
C LEU A 110 -10.99 -7.18 3.16
N GLY A 111 -10.53 -6.00 3.58
CA GLY A 111 -10.62 -4.77 2.80
C GLY A 111 -9.96 -4.92 1.44
N PHE A 112 -8.75 -5.49 1.39
CA PHE A 112 -7.99 -5.74 0.18
C PHE A 112 -8.72 -6.66 -0.81
N TYR A 113 -9.22 -7.81 -0.36
CA TYR A 113 -9.90 -8.74 -1.28
C TYR A 113 -11.23 -8.19 -1.79
N VAL A 114 -11.97 -7.46 -0.95
CA VAL A 114 -13.20 -6.79 -1.37
C VAL A 114 -12.90 -5.68 -2.37
N SER A 115 -11.91 -4.83 -2.11
CA SER A 115 -11.54 -3.74 -3.02
C SER A 115 -11.00 -4.27 -4.34
N LEU A 116 -10.22 -5.35 -4.31
CA LEU A 116 -9.71 -6.01 -5.51
C LEU A 116 -10.85 -6.61 -6.36
N ALA A 117 -11.80 -7.32 -5.73
CA ALA A 117 -12.96 -7.87 -6.42
C ALA A 117 -13.82 -6.78 -7.09
N LEU A 118 -14.03 -5.66 -6.38
CA LEU A 118 -14.74 -4.50 -6.94
C LEU A 118 -13.94 -3.87 -8.09
N ALA A 119 -12.62 -3.75 -7.96
CA ALA A 119 -11.77 -3.15 -8.99
C ALA A 119 -11.83 -3.91 -10.32
N TYR A 120 -12.00 -5.23 -10.30
CA TYR A 120 -12.25 -6.04 -11.51
C TYR A 120 -13.55 -5.67 -12.22
N THR A 121 -14.57 -5.21 -11.50
CA THR A 121 -15.82 -4.70 -12.08
C THR A 121 -15.74 -3.23 -12.49
N GLY A 122 -14.58 -2.59 -12.30
CA GLY A 122 -14.36 -1.17 -12.54
C GLY A 122 -14.95 -0.25 -11.47
N LEU A 123 -15.44 -0.81 -10.36
CA LEU A 123 -15.99 -0.11 -9.21
C LEU A 123 -15.02 -0.18 -8.02
N GLY A 124 -15.25 0.63 -6.99
CA GLY A 124 -14.62 0.43 -5.67
C GLY A 124 -13.72 1.57 -5.20
N PRO A 125 -13.38 1.56 -3.90
CA PRO A 125 -12.79 2.71 -3.20
C PRO A 125 -11.30 2.93 -3.47
N GLY A 126 -10.67 2.12 -4.33
CA GLY A 126 -9.21 2.06 -4.47
C GLY A 126 -8.57 1.05 -3.50
N PHE A 127 -7.24 0.97 -3.57
CA PHE A 127 -6.37 0.17 -2.73
C PHE A 127 -6.03 0.93 -1.44
N GLU A 128 -6.30 0.33 -0.28
CA GLU A 128 -6.03 0.93 1.03
C GLU A 128 -4.76 0.35 1.64
N PRO A 129 -3.61 1.05 1.52
CA PRO A 129 -2.34 0.54 2.01
C PRO A 129 -2.30 0.45 3.55
N VAL A 130 -1.50 -0.50 4.02
CA VAL A 130 -1.04 -0.55 5.42
C VAL A 130 0.38 0.00 5.46
N TYR A 131 0.62 0.95 6.36
CA TYR A 131 1.96 1.48 6.61
C TYR A 131 2.43 1.02 7.98
N ALA A 132 3.66 0.54 8.08
CA ALA A 132 4.40 0.57 9.33
C ALA A 132 5.04 1.95 9.46
N VAL A 133 4.71 2.66 10.53
CA VAL A 133 5.24 3.97 10.85
C VAL A 133 6.25 3.80 11.98
N VAL A 134 7.52 4.01 11.67
CA VAL A 134 8.60 4.00 12.67
C VAL A 134 8.92 5.44 12.99
N ALA A 135 8.69 5.86 14.23
CA ALA A 135 8.93 7.24 14.65
C ALA A 135 9.94 7.31 15.78
N SER A 136 10.72 8.39 15.83
CA SER A 136 11.54 8.73 17.00
C SER A 136 10.64 9.06 18.20
N ARG A 137 11.20 9.04 19.41
CA ARG A 137 10.46 9.24 20.66
C ARG A 137 9.83 10.64 20.76
N GLU A 138 10.41 11.61 20.07
CA GLU A 138 10.00 13.02 20.07
C GLU A 138 8.73 13.25 19.23
N CYS A 139 8.34 12.28 18.40
CA CYS A 139 7.17 12.38 17.56
C CYS A 139 5.87 12.32 18.37
N ASP A 140 5.11 13.40 18.32
CA ASP A 140 3.74 13.45 18.83
C ASP A 140 2.76 12.91 17.78
N MET A 141 2.55 11.60 17.80
CA MET A 141 1.68 10.90 16.86
C MET A 141 0.21 11.35 16.93
N ALA A 142 -0.20 12.09 17.96
CA ALA A 142 -1.58 12.61 18.05
C ALA A 142 -1.81 13.86 17.17
N LYS A 143 -0.75 14.55 16.74
CA LYS A 143 -0.84 15.77 15.93
C LYS A 143 -0.97 15.51 14.43
N VAL A 144 -0.60 14.33 13.96
CA VAL A 144 -0.68 13.97 12.55
C VAL A 144 -2.14 13.69 12.18
N ASP A 145 -2.62 14.28 11.08
CA ASP A 145 -3.92 13.94 10.52
C ASP A 145 -3.83 12.62 9.75
N TRP A 146 -4.04 11.53 10.48
CA TRP A 146 -4.07 10.17 9.91
C TRP A 146 -5.21 9.97 8.92
N GLN A 147 -6.30 10.73 8.99
CA GLN A 147 -7.44 10.61 8.08
C GLN A 147 -7.17 11.22 6.70
N ALA A 148 -6.10 12.00 6.55
CA ALA A 148 -5.65 12.53 5.28
C ALA A 148 -5.11 11.44 4.34
N PHE A 149 -4.67 10.28 4.87
CA PHE A 149 -4.17 9.16 4.07
C PHE A 149 -5.32 8.45 3.34
N LYS A 150 -5.42 8.66 2.04
CA LYS A 150 -6.49 8.11 1.19
C LYS A 150 -6.09 6.81 0.53
N ALA A 151 -7.10 6.07 0.08
CA ALA A 151 -6.92 4.94 -0.81
C ALA A 151 -6.30 5.39 -2.14
N LEU A 152 -5.49 4.52 -2.72
CA LEU A 152 -4.80 4.74 -3.98
C LEU A 152 -5.57 4.08 -5.12
N PRO A 153 -5.57 4.64 -6.34
CA PRO A 153 -6.21 3.97 -7.46
C PRO A 153 -5.51 2.65 -7.78
N TYR A 154 -6.29 1.62 -8.11
CA TYR A 154 -5.73 0.46 -8.82
C TYR A 154 -5.36 0.86 -10.24
N ARG A 155 -4.24 0.33 -10.74
CA ARG A 155 -3.85 0.51 -12.14
C ARG A 155 -4.56 -0.55 -12.99
N LYS A 156 -5.02 -0.15 -14.16
CA LYS A 156 -5.57 -1.05 -15.17
C LYS A 156 -4.60 -1.05 -16.34
N GLU A 157 -3.91 -2.15 -16.56
CA GLU A 157 -3.18 -2.34 -17.80
C GLU A 157 -4.12 -2.91 -18.84
N SER A 158 -4.24 -2.22 -19.98
CA SER A 158 -4.94 -2.78 -21.13
C SER A 158 -4.04 -3.85 -21.73
N LEU A 159 -4.57 -5.07 -21.88
CA LEU A 159 -3.87 -6.19 -22.53
C LEU A 159 -3.46 -5.87 -23.99
N PHE A 160 -4.08 -4.85 -24.59
CA PHE A 160 -3.89 -4.46 -25.99
C PHE A 160 -2.74 -3.48 -26.24
N THR A 161 -2.08 -2.97 -25.19
CA THR A 161 -0.89 -2.10 -25.34
C THR A 161 0.42 -2.86 -25.57
N LEU A 162 0.41 -4.19 -25.60
CA LEU A 162 1.61 -5.04 -25.81
C LEU A 162 1.98 -5.22 -27.30
N GLY A 163 1.56 -4.34 -28.20
CA GLY A 163 1.67 -4.55 -29.65
C GLY A 163 2.14 -3.36 -30.49
N GLU A 164 2.46 -2.20 -29.90
CA GLU A 164 3.17 -1.17 -30.67
C GLU A 164 4.64 -1.54 -30.70
N ALA A 165 5.12 -1.94 -31.89
CA ALA A 165 6.52 -2.17 -32.14
C ALA A 165 7.28 -0.86 -31.91
N GLU A 166 8.30 -0.89 -31.05
CA GLU A 166 9.31 0.16 -31.03
C GLU A 166 9.98 0.17 -32.41
N ASP A 167 9.71 1.20 -33.21
CA ASP A 167 10.54 1.53 -34.38
C ASP A 167 11.92 1.95 -33.86
N PHE A 168 12.88 1.01 -33.92
CA PHE A 168 14.31 1.23 -33.68
C PHE A 168 14.98 1.91 -34.87
#